data_AF-A0A9D1QR23-F1
#
_entry.id   AF-A0A9D1QR23-F1
#
_cell.length_a   1.000
_cell.length_b   1.000
_cell.length_c   1.000
_cell.angle_alpha   90.00
_cell.angle_beta   90.00
_cell.angle_gamma   90.00
#
_symmetry.space_group_name_H-M   'P 1'
#
loop_
_entity.id
_entity.type
_entity.pdbx_description
1 polymer ?
#
loop_
_entity_poly.entity_id
_entity_poly.type
_entity_poly.pdbx_seq_one_letter_code
_entity_poly.pdbx_strand_id
1 'polypeptide(L)' 'MDEMFDKLQAVADRYDELNELISDPEVIADTQKFMALSKEEGELRETVDKYHQYQDVTQ' A
#
# COMPACT_ATOMS: atom_id res chain seq x y z
N MET A 1 19.94 11.23 -4.65
CA MET A 1 19.48 10.08 -3.87
C MET A 1 18.30 9.53 -4.66
N ASP A 2 18.33 8.25 -4.99
CA ASP A 2 17.78 7.72 -6.24
C ASP A 2 16.26 7.87 -6.40
N GLU A 3 15.84 8.56 -7.47
CA GLU A 3 14.44 8.81 -7.87
C GLU A 3 13.56 7.54 -7.90
N MET A 4 14.17 6.37 -8.08
CA MET A 4 13.50 5.07 -8.02
C MET A 4 13.02 4.73 -6.60
N PHE A 5 13.85 4.96 -5.58
CA PHE A 5 13.49 4.66 -4.19
C PHE A 5 12.45 5.64 -3.67
N ASP A 6 12.48 6.90 -4.09
CA ASP A 6 11.44 7.88 -3.78
C ASP A 6 10.07 7.42 -4.32
N LYS A 7 10.04 6.82 -5.52
CA LYS A 7 8.82 6.23 -6.11
C LYS A 7 8.35 4.99 -5.34
N LEU A 8 9.27 4.12 -4.92
CA LEU A 8 8.92 2.93 -4.13
C LEU A 8 8.39 3.33 -2.75
N GLN A 9 8.97 4.34 -2.12
CA GLN A 9 8.45 4.90 -0.87
C GLN A 9 7.04 5.45 -1.06
N ALA A 10 6.79 6.22 -2.13
CA ALA A 10 5.44 6.74 -2.41
C ALA A 10 4.41 5.62 -2.63
N VAL A 11 4.83 4.49 -3.22
CA VAL A 11 3.96 3.30 -3.38
C VAL A 11 3.69 2.65 -2.03
N ALA A 12 4.69 2.54 -1.15
CA ALA A 12 4.53 2.02 0.21
C ALA A 12 3.60 2.92 1.05
N ASP A 13 3.80 4.24 1.01
CA ASP A 13 2.95 5.21 1.71
C ASP A 13 1.48 5.10 1.26
N ARG A 14 1.25 4.92 -0.04
CA ARG A 14 -0.09 4.70 -0.60
C ARG A 14 -0.70 3.38 -0.12
N TYR A 15 0.10 2.31 -0.08
CA TYR A 15 -0.36 1.02 0.43
C TYR A 15 -0.78 1.09 1.90
N ASP A 16 -0.04 1.82 2.73
CA ASP A 16 -0.39 2.04 4.13
C ASP A 16 -1.69 2.85 4.27
N GLU A 17 -1.84 3.93 3.48
CA GLU A 17 -3.09 4.71 3.43
C GLU A 17 -4.30 3.83 3.05
N LEU A 18 -4.13 2.95 2.05
CA LEU A 18 -5.20 2.02 1.66
C LEU A 18 -5.57 1.06 2.79
N ASN A 19 -4.60 0.54 3.54
CA ASN A 19 -4.86 -0.33 4.70
C ASN A 19 -5.60 0.40 5.81
N GLU A 20 -5.26 1.67 6.08
CA GLU A 20 -5.99 2.50 7.04
C GLU A 20 -7.45 2.72 6.59
N LEU A 21 -7.66 3.07 5.32
CA LEU A 21 -8.99 3.28 4.76
C LEU A 21 -9.84 2.00 4.77
N ILE A 22 -9.26 0.85 4.42
CA ILE A 22 -9.97 -0.45 4.42
C ILE A 22 -10.33 -0.87 5.86
N SER A 23 -9.61 -0.37 6.86
CA SER A 23 -9.90 -0.63 8.28
C SER A 23 -10.99 0.27 8.86
N ASP A 24 -11.41 1.32 8.14
CA ASP A 24 -12.46 2.24 8.56
C ASP A 24 -13.86 1.56 8.47
N PRO A 25 -14.63 1.49 9.58
CA PRO A 25 -15.99 0.96 9.56
C PRO A 25 -16.92 1.62 8.53
N GLU A 26 -16.75 2.92 8.24
CA GLU A 26 -17.55 3.63 7.23
C GLU A 26 -17.24 3.12 5.81
N VAL A 27 -15.98 2.77 5.55
CA VAL A 27 -15.54 2.17 4.28
C VAL A 27 -16.01 0.73 4.18
N ILE A 28 -15.88 -0.05 5.25
CA ILE A 28 -16.34 -1.45 5.30
C ILE A 28 -17.84 -1.56 5.04
N ALA A 29 -18.62 -0.59 5.55
CA ALA A 29 -20.06 -0.52 5.31
C ALA A 29 -20.41 -0.21 3.84
N ASP A 30 -19.52 0.47 3.09
CA ASP A 30 -19.66 0.72 1.66
C ASP A 30 -18.94 -0.37 0.85
N THR A 31 -19.68 -1.40 0.45
CA THR A 31 -19.11 -2.54 -0.29
C THR A 31 -18.43 -2.13 -1.60
N GLN A 32 -18.92 -1.11 -2.31
CA GLN A 32 -18.30 -0.67 -3.57
C GLN A 32 -16.94 -0.02 -3.29
N LYS A 33 -16.89 0.88 -2.31
CA LYS A 33 -15.66 1.55 -1.90
C LYS A 33 -14.65 0.56 -1.33
N PHE A 34 -15.08 -0.36 -0.45
CA PHE A 34 -14.25 -1.42 0.09
C PHE A 34 -13.62 -2.27 -1.02
N MET A 35 -14.42 -2.78 -1.97
CA MET A 35 -13.90 -3.60 -3.07
C MET A 35 -12.88 -2.85 -3.95
N ALA A 36 -13.14 -1.57 -4.24
CA ALA A 36 -12.21 -0.75 -5.03
C ALA A 36 -10.87 -0.56 -4.32
N LEU A 37 -10.90 -0.20 -3.03
CA LEU A 37 -9.69 0.01 -2.23
C LEU A 37 -8.92 -1.29 -2.00
N SER A 38 -9.60 -2.40 -1.69
CA SER A 38 -8.95 -3.72 -1.52
C SER A 38 -8.30 -4.22 -2.80
N LYS A 39 -8.88 -3.89 -3.97
CA LYS A 39 -8.27 -4.22 -5.25
C LYS A 39 -6.99 -3.42 -5.47
N GLU A 40 -7.02 -2.11 -5.23
CA GLU A 40 -5.83 -1.25 -5.33
C GLU A 40 -4.73 -1.71 -4.36
N GLU A 41 -5.09 -2.01 -3.10
CA GLU A 41 -4.15 -2.53 -2.10
C GLU A 41 -3.48 -3.83 -2.56
N GLY A 42 -4.27 -4.76 -3.10
CA GLY A 42 -3.77 -6.02 -3.64
C GLY A 42 -2.85 -5.85 -4.85
N GLU A 43 -3.05 -4.83 -5.68
CA GLU A 43 -2.18 -4.50 -6.81
C GLU A 43 -0.81 -3.96 -6.35
N LEU A 44 -0.75 -3.27 -5.21
CA LEU A 44 0.49 -2.70 -4.67
C LEU A 44 1.27 -3.68 -3.79
N ARG A 45 0.60 -4.66 -3.17
CA ARG A 45 1.17 -5.56 -2.15
C ARG A 45 2.50 -6.19 -2.54
N GLU A 46 2.60 -6.80 -3.72
CA GLU A 46 3.85 -7.48 -4.13
C GLU A 46 5.03 -6.49 -4.24
N THR A 47 4.78 -5.28 -4.73
CA THR A 47 5.82 -4.25 -4.89
C THR A 47 6.31 -3.79 -3.52
N VAL A 48 5.38 -3.54 -2.60
CA VAL A 48 5.68 -3.10 -1.23
C VAL A 48 6.38 -4.19 -0.44
N ASP A 49 5.93 -5.44 -0.52
CA ASP A 49 6.59 -6.59 0.12
C ASP A 49 8.05 -6.73 -0.31
N LYS A 50 8.33 -6.55 -1.60
CA LYS A 50 9.71 -6.59 -2.13
C LYS A 50 10.54 -5.40 -1.67
N TYR A 51 9.95 -4.22 -1.60
CA TYR A 51 10.62 -3.02 -1.11
C TYR A 51 10.98 -3.15 0.38
N HIS A 52 10.05 -3.59 1.22
CA HIS A 52 10.29 -3.83 2.64
C HIS A 52 11.37 -4.91 2.87
N GLN A 53 11.31 -6.02 2.13
CA GLN A 53 12.35 -7.05 2.17
C GLN A 53 13.74 -6.50 1.82
N TYR A 54 13.81 -5.58 0.86
CA TYR A 54 15.06 -4.90 0.51
C TYR A 54 15.54 -3.98 1.64
N GLN A 55 14.65 -3.19 2.24
CA GLN A 55 14.99 -2.30 3.35
C GLN A 55 15.50 -3.10 4.56
N ASP A 56 14.83 -4.18 4.93
CA ASP A 56 15.19 -5.04 6.08
C ASP A 56 16.60 -5.62 6.00
N VAL A 57 17.13 -5.83 4.78
CA VAL A 57 18.48 -6.38 4.57
C VAL A 57 19.54 -5.32 4.28
N THR A 58 19.15 -4.07 4.04
CA THR A 58 20.06 -2.98 3.66
C THR A 58 20.12 -1.81 4.64
N GLN A 59 19.18 -1.71 5.58
CA GLN A 59 19.17 -0.72 6.66
C GLN A 59 19.76 -1.24 7.97
#